data_AF-A0A7C8ALM6-F1
#
_entry.id   AF-A0A7C8ALM6-F1
#
_cell.length_a   1.000
_cell.length_b   1.000
_cell.length_c   1.000
_cell.angle_alpha   90.00
_cell.angle_beta   90.00
_cell.angle_gamma   90.00
#
_symmetry.space_group_name_H-M   'P 1'
#
loop_
_entity.id
_entity.type
_entity.pdbx_description
1 polymer ?
#
loop_
_entity_poly.entity_id
_entity_poly.type
_entity_poly.pdbx_seq_one_letter_code
_entity_poly.pdbx_strand_id
1 'polypeptide(L)'
;MAKSRAKICALLGIPLLIVLGGVACALGATFWASHTDDLKRIPDLKNLAVDLIMYANDHDEYFPPLSSKPGRLMFEPDEVYPDYVSCPEYLLSPADSLSMEIGSKVAPGFFLENGRYFYLGYTVWDDATAEAFAEACRQRRENGLGFDEGAIPVDHEVETLRRLGATNRRETMLTLEQLKEPRWQYTRHRSSEVPVFIERPRTYPGRLGLYVGFPLPLSRPVVGGTVLYLDGHVEFIRYPGKWPMTETTIGILEGLGSAEGQEAQRDVTQ
;
A
#
# COMPACT_ATOMS: atom_id res chain seq x y z
N MET A 1 -22.29 -57.24 -30.33
CA MET A 1 -22.57 -55.91 -29.72
C MET A 1 -21.37 -55.27 -29.00
N ALA A 2 -20.46 -56.03 -28.36
CA ALA A 2 -19.31 -55.47 -27.63
C ALA A 2 -18.33 -54.63 -28.47
N LYS A 3 -18.02 -55.04 -29.72
CA LYS A 3 -17.12 -54.30 -30.62
C LYS A 3 -17.65 -52.91 -31.07
N SER A 4 -18.96 -52.67 -30.99
CA SER A 4 -19.57 -51.39 -31.36
C SER A 4 -19.43 -50.34 -30.25
N ARG A 5 -19.54 -50.77 -28.98
CA ARG A 5 -19.41 -49.88 -27.81
C ARG A 5 -17.99 -49.33 -27.63
N ALA A 6 -16.96 -50.13 -27.93
CA ALA A 6 -15.57 -49.70 -27.83
C ALA A 6 -15.22 -48.56 -28.82
N LYS A 7 -15.78 -48.58 -30.02
CA LYS A 7 -15.54 -47.53 -31.04
C LYS A 7 -16.21 -46.21 -30.66
N ILE A 8 -17.39 -46.27 -30.05
CA ILE A 8 -18.14 -45.08 -29.61
C ILE A 8 -17.43 -44.42 -28.41
N CYS A 9 -16.89 -45.19 -27.46
CA CYS A 9 -16.08 -44.65 -26.36
C CYS A 9 -14.79 -43.97 -26.84
N ALA A 10 -14.11 -44.53 -27.84
CA ALA A 10 -12.89 -43.92 -28.39
C ALA A 10 -13.17 -42.62 -29.17
N LEU A 11 -14.28 -42.55 -29.92
CA LEU A 11 -14.67 -41.35 -30.69
C LEU A 11 -15.12 -40.18 -29.81
N LEU A 12 -15.70 -40.47 -28.63
CA LEU A 12 -16.16 -39.43 -27.70
C LEU A 12 -15.10 -39.06 -26.65
N GLY A 13 -14.17 -39.96 -26.31
CA GLY A 13 -13.14 -39.71 -25.28
C GLY A 13 -12.07 -38.71 -25.70
N ILE A 14 -11.62 -38.76 -26.96
CA ILE A 14 -10.54 -37.88 -27.46
C ILE A 14 -10.98 -36.41 -27.54
N PRO A 15 -12.15 -36.05 -28.11
CA PRO A 15 -12.61 -34.66 -28.13
C PRO A 15 -12.82 -34.10 -26.73
N LEU A 16 -13.34 -34.90 -25.79
CA LEU A 16 -13.53 -34.48 -24.41
C LEU A 16 -12.19 -34.16 -23.73
N LEU A 17 -11.16 -34.98 -23.93
CA LEU A 17 -9.81 -34.71 -23.41
C LEU A 17 -9.20 -33.44 -24.00
N ILE A 18 -9.40 -33.19 -25.30
CA ILE A 18 -8.91 -31.97 -25.96
C ILE A 18 -9.62 -30.73 -25.41
N VAL A 19 -10.96 -30.78 -25.25
CA VAL A 19 -11.73 -29.67 -24.68
C VAL A 19 -11.32 -29.42 -23.23
N LEU A 20 -11.19 -30.48 -22.41
CA LEU A 20 -10.73 -30.36 -21.03
C LEU A 20 -9.30 -29.81 -20.94
N GLY A 21 -8.40 -30.25 -21.83
CA GLY A 21 -7.04 -29.73 -21.91
C GLY A 21 -6.98 -28.26 -22.34
N GLY A 22 -7.77 -27.87 -23.33
CA GLY A 22 -7.87 -26.48 -23.78
C GLY A 22 -8.42 -25.54 -22.71
N VAL A 23 -9.47 -25.97 -22.00
CA VAL A 23 -10.04 -25.24 -20.86
C VAL A 23 -9.03 -25.14 -19.71
N ALA A 24 -8.30 -26.22 -19.40
CA ALA A 24 -7.25 -26.19 -18.38
C ALA A 24 -6.11 -25.21 -18.74
N CYS A 25 -5.67 -25.18 -20.00
CA CYS A 25 -4.64 -24.24 -20.46
C CYS A 25 -5.11 -22.78 -20.41
N ALA A 26 -6.33 -22.48 -20.87
CA ALA A 26 -6.88 -21.13 -20.86
C ALA A 26 -7.04 -20.60 -19.42
N LEU A 27 -7.54 -21.43 -18.51
CA LEU A 27 -7.66 -21.09 -17.08
C LEU A 27 -6.29 -20.99 -16.40
N GLY A 28 -5.31 -21.80 -16.80
CA GLY A 28 -3.94 -21.69 -16.32
C GLY A 28 -3.27 -20.37 -16.74
N ALA A 29 -3.52 -19.88 -17.95
CA ALA A 29 -2.95 -18.63 -18.46
C ALA A 29 -3.53 -17.37 -17.76
N THR A 30 -4.86 -17.31 -17.58
CA THR A 30 -5.49 -16.21 -16.85
C THR A 30 -5.10 -16.20 -15.37
N PHE A 31 -4.90 -17.39 -14.79
CA PHE A 31 -4.38 -17.53 -13.43
C PHE A 31 -2.91 -17.07 -13.31
N TRP A 32 -2.03 -17.48 -14.23
CA TRP A 32 -0.63 -17.04 -14.22
C TRP A 32 -0.50 -15.52 -14.30
N ALA A 33 -1.33 -14.87 -15.12
CA ALA A 33 -1.39 -13.41 -15.20
C ALA A 33 -1.73 -12.79 -13.83
N SER A 34 -2.85 -13.19 -13.21
CA SER A 34 -3.26 -12.62 -11.92
C SER A 34 -2.29 -12.92 -10.77
N HIS A 35 -1.61 -14.07 -10.77
CA HIS A 35 -0.62 -14.41 -9.73
C HIS A 35 0.70 -13.62 -9.88
N THR A 36 1.10 -13.32 -11.11
CA THR A 36 2.29 -12.49 -11.35
C THR A 36 2.08 -11.05 -10.90
N ASP A 37 0.84 -10.56 -10.91
CA ASP A 37 0.54 -9.16 -10.63
C ASP A 37 0.74 -8.78 -9.16
N ASP A 38 0.36 -9.67 -8.23
CA ASP A 38 0.59 -9.43 -6.80
C ASP A 38 2.06 -9.67 -6.40
N LEU A 39 2.77 -10.58 -7.08
CA LEU A 39 4.19 -10.82 -6.84
C LEU A 39 5.10 -9.70 -7.36
N LYS A 40 4.68 -8.99 -8.42
CA LYS A 40 5.39 -7.81 -8.94
C LYS A 40 5.33 -6.61 -7.99
N ARG A 41 4.25 -6.50 -7.20
CA ARG A 41 4.01 -5.34 -6.30
C ARG A 41 5.04 -5.19 -5.18
N ILE A 42 5.56 -6.31 -4.65
CA ILE A 42 6.57 -6.27 -3.58
C ILE A 42 7.88 -5.62 -4.07
N PRO A 43 8.46 -6.04 -5.20
CA PRO A 43 9.56 -5.32 -5.85
C PRO A 43 9.27 -3.83 -6.08
N ASP A 44 8.07 -3.50 -6.56
CA ASP A 44 7.69 -2.13 -6.91
C ASP A 44 7.67 -1.19 -5.70
N LEU A 45 7.08 -1.62 -4.58
CA LEU A 45 7.12 -0.85 -3.32
C LEU A 45 8.54 -0.75 -2.75
N LYS A 46 9.38 -1.77 -2.92
CA LYS A 46 10.78 -1.69 -2.50
C LYS A 46 11.58 -0.68 -3.33
N ASN A 47 11.31 -0.57 -4.62
CA ASN A 47 11.93 0.47 -5.46
C ASN A 47 11.49 1.86 -4.98
N LEU A 48 10.19 2.05 -4.72
CA LEU A 48 9.70 3.30 -4.15
C LEU A 48 10.37 3.65 -2.81
N ALA A 49 10.64 2.66 -1.94
CA ALA A 49 11.38 2.88 -0.70
C ALA A 49 12.81 3.41 -0.97
N VAL A 50 13.47 2.92 -2.02
CA VAL A 50 14.80 3.43 -2.44
C VAL A 50 14.68 4.86 -2.94
N ASP A 51 13.67 5.17 -3.76
CA ASP A 51 13.44 6.51 -4.28
C ASP A 51 13.20 7.52 -3.13
N LEU A 52 12.45 7.14 -2.10
CA LEU A 52 12.26 7.96 -0.91
C LEU A 52 13.54 8.18 -0.10
N ILE A 53 14.42 7.18 -0.04
CA ILE A 53 15.73 7.33 0.61
C ILE A 53 16.60 8.31 -0.20
N MET A 54 16.55 8.24 -1.53
CA MET A 54 17.26 9.20 -2.38
C MET A 54 16.75 10.62 -2.15
N TYR A 55 15.42 10.81 -2.12
CA TYR A 55 14.82 12.09 -1.76
C TYR A 55 15.32 12.59 -0.41
N ALA A 56 15.31 11.74 0.62
CA ALA A 56 15.72 12.11 1.96
C ALA A 56 17.18 12.56 2.04
N ASN A 57 18.09 11.88 1.34
CA ASN A 57 19.50 12.26 1.32
C ASN A 57 19.72 13.70 0.81
N ASP A 58 18.83 14.17 -0.07
CA ASP A 58 18.89 15.51 -0.65
C ASP A 58 18.05 16.54 0.13
N HIS A 59 17.23 16.10 1.09
CA HIS A 59 16.25 16.93 1.83
C HIS A 59 16.35 16.75 3.36
N ASP A 60 17.53 17.02 3.91
CA ASP A 60 17.79 17.02 5.36
C ASP A 60 17.38 15.71 6.06
N GLU A 61 17.51 14.60 5.36
CA GLU A 61 17.19 13.24 5.82
C GLU A 61 15.69 12.97 6.04
N TYR A 62 14.79 13.84 5.57
CA TYR A 62 13.34 13.66 5.68
C TYR A 62 12.71 13.11 4.40
N PHE A 63 11.74 12.23 4.56
CA PHE A 63 10.88 11.79 3.45
C PHE A 63 9.97 12.96 3.00
N PRO A 64 9.42 12.93 1.78
CA PRO A 64 8.59 14.00 1.24
C PRO A 64 7.48 14.44 2.19
N PRO A 65 7.18 15.75 2.28
CA PRO A 65 6.14 16.24 3.18
C PRO A 65 4.77 15.70 2.74
N LEU A 66 3.85 15.52 3.68
CA LEU A 66 2.48 15.19 3.35
C LEU A 66 1.85 16.36 2.56
N SER A 67 1.01 16.05 1.56
CA SER A 67 0.27 17.06 0.83
C SER A 67 -0.68 17.83 1.77
N SER A 68 -0.65 19.15 1.67
CA SER A 68 -1.64 20.01 2.31
C SER A 68 -3.02 19.96 1.64
N LYS A 69 -3.12 19.42 0.41
CA LYS A 69 -4.41 19.30 -0.28
C LYS A 69 -5.40 18.44 0.51
N PRO A 70 -6.63 18.94 0.69
CA PRO A 70 -7.70 18.20 1.33
C PRO A 70 -7.94 16.81 0.71
N GLY A 71 -8.19 15.79 1.53
CA GLY A 71 -8.48 14.40 1.12
C GLY A 71 -7.28 13.61 0.58
N ARG A 72 -6.09 14.22 0.52
CA ARG A 72 -4.88 13.61 -0.01
C ARG A 72 -3.95 13.16 1.12
N LEU A 73 -3.92 11.86 1.38
CA LEU A 73 -2.91 11.22 2.22
C LEU A 73 -1.75 10.69 1.36
N MET A 74 -1.10 11.62 0.67
CA MET A 74 0.05 11.41 -0.22
C MET A 74 0.93 12.65 -0.19
N PHE A 75 2.21 12.56 -0.55
CA PHE A 75 3.00 13.75 -0.88
C PHE A 75 2.57 14.35 -2.22
N GLU A 76 3.01 15.58 -2.51
CA GLU A 76 2.76 16.22 -3.81
C GLU A 76 3.59 15.56 -4.93
N PRO A 77 2.99 15.20 -6.07
CA PRO A 77 3.71 14.55 -7.17
C PRO A 77 4.92 15.33 -7.66
N ASP A 78 4.78 16.64 -7.80
CA ASP A 78 5.80 17.53 -8.36
C ASP A 78 7.06 17.64 -7.46
N GLU A 79 6.97 17.24 -6.20
CA GLU A 79 8.10 17.20 -5.26
C GLU A 79 9.02 16.00 -5.50
N VAL A 80 8.49 14.89 -6.05
CA VAL A 80 9.24 13.64 -6.18
C VAL A 80 9.41 13.17 -7.62
N TYR A 81 8.51 13.55 -8.52
CA TYR A 81 8.50 13.15 -9.92
C TYR A 81 8.92 14.35 -10.80
N PRO A 82 9.83 14.15 -11.78
CA PRO A 82 10.46 12.89 -12.18
C PRO A 82 11.79 12.59 -11.45
N ASP A 83 12.26 13.49 -10.58
CA ASP A 83 13.66 13.51 -10.12
C ASP A 83 14.04 12.32 -9.24
N TYR A 84 13.10 11.78 -8.45
CA TYR A 84 13.32 10.65 -7.55
C TYR A 84 12.51 9.42 -7.97
N VAL A 85 11.21 9.60 -8.23
CA VAL A 85 10.32 8.51 -8.65
C VAL A 85 10.27 8.49 -10.17
N SER A 86 11.09 7.64 -10.80
CA SER A 86 11.15 7.58 -12.27
C SER A 86 9.99 6.80 -12.90
N CYS A 87 9.29 5.97 -12.13
CA CYS A 87 8.23 5.08 -12.60
C CYS A 87 7.09 5.01 -11.57
N PRO A 88 6.22 6.03 -11.50
CA PRO A 88 5.12 6.07 -10.54
C PRO A 88 4.06 4.98 -10.78
N GLU A 89 4.11 4.27 -11.92
CA GLU A 89 3.29 3.10 -12.23
C GLU A 89 3.44 1.96 -11.22
N TYR A 90 4.52 1.93 -10.42
CA TYR A 90 4.70 1.01 -9.29
C TYR A 90 3.54 1.02 -8.29
N LEU A 91 2.77 2.12 -8.23
CA LEU A 91 1.61 2.25 -7.36
C LEU A 91 0.30 1.72 -7.98
N LEU A 92 0.35 1.20 -9.21
CA LEU A 92 -0.80 0.55 -9.84
C LEU A 92 -0.78 -0.97 -9.64
N SER A 93 -1.98 -1.56 -9.54
CA SER A 93 -2.12 -3.00 -9.78
C SER A 93 -2.16 -3.23 -11.27
N PRO A 94 -1.41 -4.19 -11.81
CA PRO A 94 -1.64 -4.63 -13.17
C PRO A 94 -3.07 -5.18 -13.36
N ALA A 95 -3.66 -5.75 -12.30
CA ALA A 95 -5.06 -6.19 -12.30
C ALA A 95 -6.11 -5.07 -12.47
N ASP A 96 -5.74 -3.80 -12.26
CA ASP A 96 -6.61 -2.68 -12.59
C ASP A 96 -6.45 -2.41 -14.09
N SER A 97 -7.11 -3.23 -14.90
CA SER A 97 -7.01 -3.23 -16.37
C SER A 97 -7.31 -1.85 -17.00
N LEU A 98 -8.16 -1.06 -16.34
CA LEU A 98 -8.43 0.33 -16.72
C LEU A 98 -7.18 1.21 -16.60
N SER A 99 -6.35 0.98 -15.58
CA SER A 99 -5.17 1.79 -15.26
C SER A 99 -4.03 1.63 -16.26
N MET A 100 -3.89 0.45 -16.89
CA MET A 100 -2.84 0.24 -17.91
C MET A 100 -3.17 0.89 -19.24
N GLU A 101 -4.43 0.87 -19.69
CA GLU A 101 -4.85 1.50 -20.95
C GLU A 101 -4.84 3.04 -20.81
N ILE A 102 -5.24 3.53 -19.64
CA ILE A 102 -5.25 4.94 -19.27
C ILE A 102 -3.82 5.47 -19.01
N GLY A 103 -2.93 4.67 -18.40
CA GLY A 103 -1.62 5.12 -17.96
C GLY A 103 -0.73 5.70 -19.07
N SER A 104 -0.88 5.23 -20.31
CA SER A 104 -0.15 5.79 -21.47
C SER A 104 -0.59 7.21 -21.88
N LYS A 105 -1.71 7.70 -21.34
CA LYS A 105 -2.35 8.97 -21.72
C LYS A 105 -2.53 9.94 -20.57
N VAL A 106 -2.21 9.54 -19.34
CA VAL A 106 -2.45 10.38 -18.15
C VAL A 106 -1.14 10.90 -17.59
N ALA A 107 -1.19 12.12 -17.03
CA ALA A 107 -0.07 12.73 -16.37
C ALA A 107 0.48 11.81 -15.25
N PRO A 108 1.81 11.68 -15.10
CA PRO A 108 2.44 10.85 -14.08
C PRO A 108 1.94 11.08 -12.64
N GLY A 109 1.50 12.30 -12.31
CA GLY A 109 0.91 12.62 -11.01
C GLY A 109 -0.35 11.81 -10.68
N PHE A 110 -1.10 11.35 -11.69
CA PHE A 110 -2.31 10.55 -11.47
C PHE A 110 -2.03 9.23 -10.73
N PHE A 111 -0.87 8.62 -10.95
CA PHE A 111 -0.55 7.35 -10.30
C PHE A 111 -0.30 7.52 -8.80
N LEU A 112 0.28 8.65 -8.40
CA LEU A 112 0.48 9.01 -6.99
C LEU A 112 -0.84 9.46 -6.33
N GLU A 113 -1.78 9.98 -7.13
CA GLU A 113 -3.05 10.52 -6.65
C GLU A 113 -4.22 9.53 -6.69
N ASN A 114 -4.01 8.28 -7.12
CA ASN A 114 -5.09 7.30 -7.31
C ASN A 114 -5.81 6.88 -6.00
N GLY A 115 -5.36 7.39 -4.85
CA GLY A 115 -5.97 7.17 -3.54
C GLY A 115 -5.80 5.75 -3.01
N ARG A 116 -4.99 4.90 -3.65
CA ARG A 116 -4.86 3.49 -3.27
C ARG A 116 -4.04 3.27 -2.02
N TYR A 117 -3.02 4.09 -1.81
CA TYR A 117 -2.16 4.01 -0.65
C TYR A 117 -2.39 5.22 0.24
N PHE A 118 -2.27 4.99 1.54
CA PHE A 118 -2.05 6.04 2.51
C PHE A 118 -0.55 6.16 2.71
N TYR A 119 0.00 7.33 2.37
CA TYR A 119 1.31 7.75 2.84
C TYR A 119 1.11 8.62 4.07
N LEU A 120 1.75 8.25 5.18
CA LEU A 120 1.53 8.95 6.45
C LEU A 120 2.46 10.16 6.62
N GLY A 121 3.67 10.12 6.06
CA GLY A 121 4.68 11.17 6.22
C GLY A 121 5.23 11.34 7.64
N TYR A 122 4.59 10.76 8.65
CA TYR A 122 4.94 10.83 10.06
C TYR A 122 4.92 9.44 10.71
N THR A 123 5.61 9.31 11.84
CA THR A 123 5.65 8.09 12.65
C THR A 123 4.30 7.86 13.32
N VAL A 124 3.65 6.76 12.95
CA VAL A 124 2.42 6.23 13.55
C VAL A 124 2.67 4.74 13.81
N TRP A 125 2.23 4.18 14.94
CA TRP A 125 2.56 2.80 15.33
C TRP A 125 1.41 1.99 15.94
N ASP A 126 0.28 2.63 16.26
CA ASP A 126 -0.92 2.00 16.80
C ASP A 126 -2.18 2.81 16.45
N ASP A 127 -3.35 2.36 16.92
CA ASP A 127 -4.62 3.04 16.67
C ASP A 127 -4.68 4.43 17.35
N ALA A 128 -4.09 4.57 18.55
CA ALA A 128 -4.10 5.84 19.30
C ALA A 128 -3.25 6.92 18.61
N THR A 129 -2.07 6.55 18.11
CA THR A 129 -1.25 7.44 17.29
C THR A 129 -1.88 7.76 15.95
N ALA A 130 -2.63 6.83 15.35
CA ALA A 130 -3.37 7.10 14.12
C ALA A 130 -4.46 8.16 14.34
N GLU A 131 -5.16 8.11 15.48
CA GLU A 131 -6.14 9.12 15.88
C GLU A 131 -5.48 10.48 16.13
N ALA A 132 -4.37 10.52 16.88
CA ALA A 132 -3.60 11.74 17.10
C ALA A 132 -3.07 12.34 15.78
N PHE A 133 -2.62 11.50 14.86
CA PHE A 133 -2.22 11.91 13.51
C PHE A 133 -3.38 12.52 12.73
N ALA A 134 -4.56 11.92 12.79
CA ALA A 134 -5.73 12.45 12.10
C ALA A 134 -6.20 13.79 12.65
N GLU A 135 -6.19 13.96 13.97
CA GLU A 135 -6.48 15.24 14.62
C GLU A 135 -5.46 16.31 14.23
N ALA A 136 -4.15 15.98 14.29
CA ALA A 136 -3.09 16.89 13.86
C ALA A 136 -3.24 17.32 12.40
N CYS A 137 -3.59 16.39 11.51
CA CYS A 137 -3.85 16.70 10.09
C CYS A 137 -5.01 17.69 9.93
N ARG A 138 -6.12 17.45 10.65
CA ARG A 138 -7.30 18.34 10.61
C ARG A 138 -6.96 19.74 11.13
N GLN A 139 -6.35 19.83 12.31
CA GLN A 139 -5.96 21.12 12.90
C GLN A 139 -4.99 21.90 12.00
N ARG A 140 -4.00 21.23 11.41
CA ARG A 140 -3.05 21.91 10.52
C ARG A 140 -3.75 22.46 9.27
N ARG A 141 -4.65 21.69 8.67
CA ARG A 141 -5.45 22.16 7.52
C ARG A 141 -6.36 23.33 7.88
N GLU A 142 -7.07 23.26 9.01
CA GLU A 142 -7.93 24.34 9.50
C GLU A 142 -7.14 25.65 9.74
N ASN A 143 -5.89 25.53 10.17
CA ASN A 143 -4.99 26.66 10.39
C ASN A 143 -4.17 27.07 9.16
N GLY A 144 -4.35 26.40 8.00
CA GLY A 144 -3.59 26.67 6.78
C GLY A 144 -2.09 26.37 6.88
N LEU A 145 -1.70 25.43 7.75
CA LEU A 145 -0.30 25.03 7.97
C LEU A 145 0.11 23.88 7.03
N GLY A 146 1.37 23.90 6.61
CA GLY A 146 2.01 22.86 5.77
C GLY A 146 2.34 21.57 6.54
N PHE A 147 3.08 20.66 5.93
CA PHE A 147 3.60 19.43 6.58
C PHE A 147 5.12 19.26 6.37
N ASP A 148 5.83 20.37 6.26
CA ASP A 148 7.28 20.47 6.08
C ASP A 148 8.06 20.33 7.40
N GLU A 149 7.40 20.54 8.54
CA GLU A 149 8.01 20.43 9.87
C GLU A 149 8.45 18.99 10.20
N GLY A 150 9.66 18.87 10.77
CA GLY A 150 10.24 17.58 11.19
C GLY A 150 9.50 16.93 12.37
N ALA A 151 8.67 17.67 13.10
CA ALA A 151 7.80 17.14 14.13
C ALA A 151 6.55 18.01 14.29
N ILE A 152 5.40 17.38 14.56
CA ILE A 152 4.13 18.05 14.86
C ILE A 152 3.78 17.77 16.33
N PRO A 153 3.54 18.80 17.15
CA PRO A 153 3.02 18.60 18.51
C PRO A 153 1.58 18.08 18.45
N VAL A 154 1.21 17.18 19.36
CA VAL A 154 -0.18 16.68 19.46
C VAL A 154 -0.66 16.70 20.91
N ASP A 155 -1.94 16.99 21.11
CA ASP A 155 -2.53 17.25 22.44
C ASP A 155 -2.90 15.97 23.23
N HIS A 156 -2.16 14.88 23.06
CA HIS A 156 -2.49 13.55 23.62
C HIS A 156 -1.32 12.92 24.41
N GLU A 157 -1.48 11.66 24.86
CA GLU A 157 -0.40 10.89 25.50
C GLU A 157 0.87 10.79 24.63
N VAL A 158 0.71 11.02 23.33
CA VAL A 158 1.79 11.15 22.34
C VAL A 158 2.27 12.60 22.38
N GLU A 159 3.55 12.83 22.72
CA GLU A 159 4.07 14.20 22.85
C GLU A 159 4.26 14.88 21.48
N THR A 160 4.74 14.12 20.48
CA THR A 160 5.03 14.64 19.14
C THR A 160 4.96 13.54 18.09
N LEU A 161 4.40 13.84 16.91
CA LEU A 161 4.53 13.02 15.71
C LEU A 161 5.77 13.45 14.93
N ARG A 162 6.70 12.52 14.66
CA ARG A 162 7.95 12.82 13.97
C ARG A 162 7.82 12.55 12.48
N ARG A 163 8.33 13.44 11.64
CA ARG A 163 8.35 13.22 10.19
C ARG A 163 9.22 12.00 9.88
N LEU A 164 8.78 11.20 8.91
CA LEU A 164 9.55 10.05 8.44
C LEU A 164 10.84 10.54 7.79
N GLY A 165 11.91 9.77 7.93
CA GLY A 165 13.22 10.15 7.43
C GLY A 165 14.18 8.97 7.33
N ALA A 166 15.24 9.13 6.53
CA ALA A 166 16.27 8.12 6.33
C ALA A 166 17.16 7.94 7.58
N THR A 167 17.36 9.00 8.37
CA THR A 167 18.10 8.97 9.65
C THR A 167 17.38 8.30 10.80
N ASN A 168 16.07 8.03 10.69
CA ASN A 168 15.39 7.13 11.65
C ASN A 168 15.99 5.70 11.63
N ARG A 169 16.83 5.37 10.63
CA ARG A 169 17.66 4.17 10.59
C ARG A 169 18.93 4.25 11.46
N ARG A 170 19.41 5.46 11.79
CA ARG A 170 20.63 5.74 12.56
C ARG A 170 20.37 6.21 13.99
N GLU A 171 19.24 6.86 14.28
CA GLU A 171 18.86 7.23 15.67
C GLU A 171 18.57 6.02 16.58
N THR A 172 18.62 4.79 16.04
CA THR A 172 18.69 3.55 16.84
C THR A 172 20.08 3.25 17.41
N MET A 173 21.14 3.99 17.04
CA MET A 173 22.39 4.04 17.82
C MET A 173 22.25 5.06 18.94
N LEU A 174 21.50 4.68 19.97
CA LEU A 174 21.50 5.39 21.24
C LEU A 174 22.92 5.48 21.77
N THR A 175 23.32 6.66 22.26
CA THR A 175 24.53 6.78 23.06
C THR A 175 24.42 5.89 24.31
N LEU A 176 25.56 5.41 24.84
CA LEU A 176 25.58 4.60 26.07
C LEU A 176 24.93 5.29 27.28
N GLU A 177 24.79 6.62 27.26
CA GLU A 177 24.10 7.41 28.27
C GLU A 177 22.58 7.41 28.09
N GLN A 178 22.07 7.55 26.88
CA GLN A 178 20.62 7.46 26.58
C GLN A 178 20.06 6.05 26.89
N LEU A 179 20.91 5.01 26.83
CA LEU A 179 20.54 3.64 27.22
C LEU A 179 20.32 3.46 28.74
N LYS A 180 20.78 4.40 29.58
CA LYS A 180 20.69 4.30 31.05
C LYS A 180 19.43 4.94 31.62
N GLU A 181 18.72 5.75 30.83
CA GLU A 181 17.51 6.43 31.29
C GLU A 181 16.28 5.50 31.21
N PRO A 182 15.58 5.22 32.33
CA PRO A 182 14.44 4.29 32.37
C PRO A 182 13.23 4.68 31.51
N ARG A 183 13.14 5.95 31.11
CA ARG A 183 12.02 6.49 30.32
C ARG A 183 12.02 6.07 28.84
N TRP A 184 13.16 5.61 28.30
CA TRP A 184 13.29 5.19 26.90
C TRP A 184 12.84 3.74 26.62
N GLN A 185 12.30 3.03 27.63
CA GLN A 185 11.79 1.67 27.44
C GLN A 185 10.44 1.63 26.71
N TYR A 186 9.75 2.76 26.55
CA TYR A 186 8.42 2.85 25.92
C TYR A 186 8.41 3.24 24.43
N THR A 187 9.52 3.72 23.86
CA THR A 187 9.53 4.30 22.49
C THR A 187 10.41 3.56 21.49
N ARG A 188 10.83 2.33 21.79
CA ARG A 188 11.50 1.49 20.77
C ARG A 188 10.49 0.82 19.85
N HIS A 189 9.81 1.62 19.03
CA HIS A 189 9.25 1.06 17.81
C HIS A 189 10.40 0.70 16.90
N ARG A 190 10.45 -0.56 16.49
CA ARG A 190 11.44 -0.98 15.50
C ARG A 190 11.06 -0.30 14.19
N SER A 191 12.04 0.07 13.36
CA SER A 191 11.74 0.57 12.01
C SER A 191 10.89 -0.42 11.20
N SER A 192 10.95 -1.71 11.52
CA SER A 192 10.08 -2.78 11.02
C SER A 192 8.63 -2.73 11.53
N GLU A 193 8.27 -1.76 12.35
CA GLU A 193 6.93 -1.58 12.91
C GLU A 193 6.35 -0.22 12.51
N VAL A 194 7.10 0.64 11.81
CA VAL A 194 6.62 1.95 11.36
C VAL A 194 6.27 1.87 9.87
N PRO A 195 4.98 1.92 9.48
CA PRO A 195 4.54 1.91 8.11
C PRO A 195 4.82 3.25 7.46
N VAL A 196 5.31 3.19 6.23
CA VAL A 196 5.48 4.34 5.33
C VAL A 196 4.29 4.43 4.39
N PHE A 197 3.91 3.29 3.80
CA PHE A 197 2.72 3.17 2.96
C PHE A 197 1.82 2.05 3.44
N ILE A 198 0.52 2.33 3.46
CA ILE A 198 -0.54 1.37 3.77
C ILE A 198 -1.48 1.31 2.57
N GLU A 199 -1.52 0.18 1.88
CA GLU A 199 -2.51 -0.05 0.84
C GLU A 199 -3.91 -0.14 1.45
N ARG A 200 -4.89 0.55 0.86
CA ARG A 200 -6.30 0.44 1.24
C ARG A 200 -6.76 -1.02 1.16
N PRO A 201 -7.57 -1.49 2.13
CA PRO A 201 -8.09 -2.85 2.09
C PRO A 201 -8.86 -3.12 0.80
N ARG A 202 -8.54 -4.23 0.15
CA ARG A 202 -9.28 -4.70 -1.03
C ARG A 202 -9.40 -6.21 -1.05
N THR A 203 -10.30 -6.68 -1.88
CA THR A 203 -10.53 -8.11 -2.10
C THR A 203 -9.46 -8.66 -3.06
N TYR A 204 -8.65 -9.58 -2.55
CA TYR A 204 -7.70 -10.36 -3.34
C TYR A 204 -8.32 -11.72 -3.70
N PRO A 205 -8.05 -12.23 -4.92
CA PRO A 205 -8.44 -13.58 -5.25
C PRO A 205 -7.85 -14.56 -4.23
N GLY A 206 -8.69 -15.47 -3.74
CA GLY A 206 -8.35 -16.33 -2.60
C GLY A 206 -7.11 -17.17 -2.86
N ARG A 207 -6.10 -17.05 -1.98
CA ARG A 207 -4.88 -17.87 -2.01
C ARG A 207 -5.11 -19.13 -1.20
N LEU A 208 -5.49 -20.24 -1.83
CA LEU A 208 -5.27 -21.54 -1.18
C LEU A 208 -3.75 -21.70 -1.08
N GLY A 209 -3.22 -21.89 0.14
CA GLY A 209 -1.79 -22.02 0.43
C GLY A 209 -1.12 -23.28 -0.14
N LEU A 210 -1.63 -23.78 -1.25
CA LEU A 210 -1.15 -24.94 -1.97
C LEU A 210 -0.78 -24.46 -3.37
N TYR A 211 0.49 -24.62 -3.74
CA TYR A 211 1.07 -24.39 -5.08
C TYR A 211 0.46 -25.33 -6.15
N VAL A 212 -0.84 -25.63 -6.11
CA VAL A 212 -1.58 -26.26 -7.21
C VAL A 212 -2.14 -25.12 -8.04
N GLY A 213 -1.60 -24.95 -9.25
CA GLY A 213 -1.87 -23.84 -10.16
C GLY A 213 -3.27 -23.80 -10.77
N PHE A 214 -4.30 -23.94 -9.94
CA PHE A 214 -5.70 -23.75 -10.30
C PHE A 214 -6.46 -23.17 -9.10
N PRO A 215 -7.28 -22.12 -9.28
CA PRO A 215 -8.18 -21.65 -8.23
C PRO A 215 -9.21 -22.75 -8.00
N LEU A 216 -9.05 -23.52 -6.92
CA LEU A 216 -10.13 -24.36 -6.47
C LEU A 216 -11.30 -23.43 -6.13
N PRO A 217 -12.54 -23.70 -6.60
CA PRO A 217 -13.73 -22.90 -6.28
C PRO A 217 -14.06 -22.85 -4.77
N LEU A 218 -13.19 -23.41 -3.93
CA LEU A 218 -13.24 -23.42 -2.48
C LEU A 218 -12.35 -22.34 -1.82
N SER A 219 -11.51 -21.64 -2.60
CA SER A 219 -10.58 -20.64 -2.06
C SER A 219 -11.33 -19.34 -1.81
N ARG A 220 -11.63 -19.04 -0.54
CA ARG A 220 -12.30 -17.79 -0.18
C ARG A 220 -11.39 -16.61 -0.51
N PRO A 221 -11.93 -15.54 -1.13
CA PRO A 221 -11.17 -14.31 -1.32
C PRO A 221 -10.63 -13.82 0.02
N VAL A 222 -9.47 -13.19 -0.01
CA VAL A 222 -8.82 -12.63 1.17
C VAL A 222 -8.92 -11.12 1.06
N VAL A 223 -9.43 -10.47 2.10
CA VAL A 223 -9.41 -9.01 2.18
C VAL A 223 -8.17 -8.59 2.96
N GLY A 224 -7.47 -7.56 2.49
CA GLY A 224 -6.25 -7.06 3.13
C GLY A 224 -5.56 -5.98 2.32
N GLY A 225 -4.32 -5.68 2.65
CA GLY A 225 -3.50 -4.69 1.96
C GLY A 225 -2.02 -4.93 2.18
N THR A 226 -1.21 -4.43 1.25
CA THR A 226 0.24 -4.44 1.34
C THR A 226 0.72 -3.24 2.15
N VAL A 227 1.65 -3.45 3.07
CA VAL A 227 2.26 -2.41 3.90
C VAL A 227 3.75 -2.37 3.64
N LEU A 228 4.28 -1.20 3.30
CA LEU A 228 5.72 -0.93 3.24
C LEU A 228 6.13 -0.26 4.55
N TYR A 229 7.14 -0.81 5.21
CA TYR A 229 7.67 -0.32 6.47
C TYR A 229 8.97 0.46 6.29
N LEU A 230 9.34 1.23 7.31
CA LEU A 230 10.45 2.17 7.29
C LEU A 230 11.82 1.50 7.12
N ASP A 231 11.97 0.25 7.54
CA ASP A 231 13.18 -0.53 7.27
C ASP A 231 13.30 -1.04 5.81
N GLY A 232 12.24 -0.87 5.00
CA GLY A 232 12.13 -1.28 3.61
C GLY A 232 11.48 -2.65 3.39
N HIS A 233 11.06 -3.36 4.45
CA HIS A 233 10.33 -4.61 4.27
C HIS A 233 8.86 -4.34 3.88
N VAL A 234 8.27 -5.31 3.20
CA VAL A 234 6.90 -5.24 2.70
C VAL A 234 6.16 -6.47 3.17
N GLU A 235 4.97 -6.29 3.76
CA GLU A 235 4.13 -7.37 4.28
C GLU A 235 2.70 -7.21 3.78
N PHE A 236 2.06 -8.32 3.39
CA PHE A 236 0.62 -8.35 3.20
C PHE A 236 -0.09 -8.66 4.52
N ILE A 237 -1.01 -7.79 4.93
CA ILE A 237 -1.78 -7.95 6.16
C ILE A 237 -3.26 -8.12 5.81
N ARG A 238 -3.91 -9.13 6.40
CA ARG A 238 -5.35 -9.35 6.24
C ARG A 238 -6.14 -8.24 6.94
N TYR A 239 -7.27 -7.87 6.36
CA TYR A 239 -8.22 -6.93 6.92
C TYR A 239 -9.55 -7.64 7.27
N PRO A 240 -10.11 -7.40 8.47
CA PRO A 240 -9.43 -6.80 9.60
C PRO A 240 -8.32 -7.72 10.13
N GLY A 241 -7.27 -7.14 10.69
CA GLY A 241 -6.13 -7.90 11.20
C GLY A 241 -5.29 -7.14 12.21
N LYS A 242 -3.99 -7.46 12.26
CA LYS A 242 -3.05 -6.70 13.08
C LYS A 242 -2.88 -5.29 12.53
N TRP A 243 -2.47 -4.36 13.38
CA TRP A 243 -2.12 -3.01 12.99
C TRP A 243 -0.99 -3.02 11.92
N PRO A 244 -1.02 -2.12 10.90
CA PRO A 244 -1.94 -0.99 10.68
C PRO A 244 -3.27 -1.36 9.98
N MET A 245 -3.60 -2.64 9.87
CA MET A 245 -4.77 -3.13 9.14
C MET A 245 -5.97 -3.45 10.08
N THR A 246 -6.12 -2.67 11.16
CA THR A 246 -7.28 -2.73 12.07
C THR A 246 -8.46 -1.95 11.48
N GLU A 247 -9.69 -2.25 11.91
CA GLU A 247 -10.87 -1.49 11.48
C GLU A 247 -10.77 -0.01 11.91
N THR A 248 -10.26 0.23 13.12
CA THR A 248 -10.07 1.57 13.68
C THR A 248 -9.10 2.40 12.83
N THR A 249 -7.86 1.92 12.61
CA THR A 249 -6.87 2.67 11.83
C THR A 249 -7.34 2.91 10.40
N ILE A 250 -7.89 1.89 9.72
CA ILE A 250 -8.38 2.06 8.35
C ILE A 250 -9.54 3.07 8.31
N GLY A 251 -10.50 2.98 9.22
CA GLY A 251 -11.62 3.92 9.28
C GLY A 251 -11.15 5.37 9.49
N ILE A 252 -10.15 5.58 10.34
CA ILE A 252 -9.52 6.90 10.56
C ILE A 252 -8.89 7.43 9.25
N LEU A 253 -8.06 6.62 8.60
CA LEU A 253 -7.35 7.02 7.38
C LEU A 253 -8.32 7.24 6.20
N GLU A 254 -9.36 6.42 6.06
CA GLU A 254 -10.42 6.62 5.08
C GLU A 254 -11.24 7.89 5.36
N GLY A 255 -11.51 8.20 6.62
CA GLY A 255 -12.17 9.43 7.04
C GLY A 255 -11.40 10.68 6.61
N LEU A 256 -10.08 10.69 6.84
CA LEU A 256 -9.19 11.77 6.39
C LEU A 256 -9.14 11.91 4.86
N GLY A 257 -9.23 10.80 4.13
CA GLY A 257 -9.22 10.81 2.67
C GLY A 257 -10.56 11.19 2.03
N SER A 258 -11.69 10.90 2.68
CA SER A 258 -13.02 11.01 2.10
C SER A 258 -13.74 12.31 2.41
N ALA A 259 -13.45 12.94 3.56
CA ALA A 259 -14.17 14.11 4.04
C ALA A 259 -14.09 15.32 3.10
N GLU A 260 -13.08 15.40 2.24
CA GLU A 260 -12.78 16.63 1.49
C GLU A 260 -12.80 16.43 -0.05
N GLY A 261 -12.77 15.19 -0.54
CA GLY A 261 -12.91 14.88 -1.98
C GLY A 261 -14.30 15.19 -2.54
N GLN A 262 -15.34 15.19 -1.67
CA GLN A 262 -16.71 15.52 -2.08
C GLN A 262 -16.95 17.02 -2.30
N GLU A 263 -16.15 17.90 -1.70
CA GLU A 263 -16.22 19.36 -1.97
C GLU A 263 -15.47 19.73 -3.25
N ALA A 264 -14.24 19.24 -3.43
CA ALA A 264 -13.45 19.51 -4.64
C ALA A 264 -14.13 19.01 -5.93
N GLN A 265 -14.83 17.87 -5.88
CA GLN A 265 -15.55 17.34 -7.03
C GLN A 265 -16.87 18.09 -7.33
N ARG A 266 -17.42 18.81 -6.36
CA ARG A 266 -18.57 19.72 -6.57
C ARG A 266 -18.16 20.99 -7.29
N ASP A 267 -17.01 21.57 -6.98
CA ASP A 267 -16.52 22.80 -7.61
C ASP A 267 -16.09 22.62 -9.07
N VAL A 268 -15.59 21.44 -9.45
CA VAL A 268 -15.23 21.16 -10.86
C VAL A 268 -16.46 20.95 -11.76
N THR A 269 -17.63 20.73 -11.17
CA THR A 269 -18.87 20.45 -11.91
C THR A 269 -19.80 21.68 -11.99
N GLN A 270 -19.40 22.83 -11.44
CA GLN A 270 -20.10 24.12 -11.58
C GLN A 270 -19.34 25.06 -12.53
#